data_AF-A0A6N7FAK2-F1
#
_entry.id   AF-A0A6N7FAK2-F1
#
_cell.length_a   1.000
_cell.length_b   1.000
_cell.length_c   1.000
_cell.angle_alpha   90.00
_cell.angle_beta   90.00
_cell.angle_gamma   90.00
#
_symmetry.space_group_name_H-M   'P 1'
#
loop_
_entity.id
_entity.type
_entity.pdbx_description
1 polymer ?
#
loop_
_entity_poly.entity_id
_entity_poly.type
_entity_poly.pdbx_seq_one_letter_code
_entity_poly.pdbx_strand_id
1 'polypeptide(L)'
;MRGNRRWDVGMTLRGLLAGAALCVIVGAATAPPVRAYLDARAAYGMALRYHQPMGGGAQDYMRAMMLYCRSDSDGYGPAAYAIGLLYAGGHGVRRDDARAAAWFRRALALGHGEARGMLDIYARPGRTRAARCPNGWGRGATAAQKLRAPAEIRALVEELAPGFALDPKLVLAMISVESAFQAEAISSANARGLMQLIPATATRFGVRDVFDPADNLRGGMAYLQWLLRRFEGNVTLALAAYNAGEGAVAKYGGVPPYKETRGYVEKIRQLYALREHPY
;
A
#
# COMPACT_ATOMS: atom_id res chain seq x y z
N MET A 1 -32.36 46.90 64.41
CA MET A 1 -31.88 46.85 63.01
C MET A 1 -32.36 45.54 62.39
N ARG A 2 -32.85 45.61 61.14
CA ARG A 2 -33.43 44.52 60.29
C ARG A 2 -34.83 44.07 60.74
N GLY A 3 -35.86 43.96 59.91
CA GLY A 3 -36.03 44.16 58.47
C GLY A 3 -37.47 43.76 58.14
N ASN A 4 -38.15 44.54 57.31
CA ASN A 4 -39.58 44.51 57.05
C ASN A 4 -39.93 43.74 55.77
N ARG A 5 -41.21 43.32 55.63
CA ARG A 5 -41.95 42.87 54.41
C ARG A 5 -41.91 41.37 54.09
N ARG A 6 -42.94 40.74 53.52
CA ARG A 6 -44.40 40.94 53.32
C ARG A 6 -44.86 39.58 52.75
N TRP A 7 -46.09 39.16 53.03
CA TRP A 7 -46.73 38.00 52.39
C TRP A 7 -47.29 38.38 51.02
N ASP A 8 -47.15 37.50 50.03
CA ASP A 8 -48.10 37.39 48.91
C ASP A 8 -48.20 35.94 48.44
N VAL A 9 -49.44 35.51 48.21
CA VAL A 9 -49.86 34.15 47.83
C VAL A 9 -50.18 34.15 46.33
N GLY A 10 -49.76 33.12 45.58
CA GLY A 10 -50.14 32.97 44.18
C GLY A 10 -49.83 31.58 43.63
N MET A 11 -50.86 30.74 43.54
CA MET A 11 -50.93 29.40 42.96
C MET A 11 -50.49 29.31 41.48
N THR A 12 -50.19 28.06 41.08
CA THR A 12 -50.20 27.42 39.74
C THR A 12 -48.81 27.10 39.17
N LEU A 13 -48.51 25.98 38.50
CA LEU A 13 -49.31 24.90 37.93
C LEU A 13 -48.46 23.60 37.94
N ARG A 14 -49.12 22.45 37.99
CA ARG A 14 -48.54 21.10 37.93
C ARG A 14 -47.77 20.85 36.63
N GLY A 15 -46.63 20.16 36.78
CA GLY A 15 -46.19 19.01 35.98
C GLY A 15 -46.02 19.19 34.47
N LEU A 16 -44.76 19.14 34.01
CA LEU A 16 -44.43 18.62 32.69
C LEU A 16 -43.18 17.76 32.77
N LEU A 17 -43.30 16.62 32.12
CA LEU A 17 -42.48 15.42 32.19
C LEU A 17 -41.08 15.62 31.62
N ALA A 18 -40.15 14.87 32.22
CA ALA A 18 -38.86 14.53 31.66
C ALA A 18 -39.01 13.94 30.25
N GLY A 19 -38.22 14.46 29.31
CA GLY A 19 -38.15 13.96 27.94
C GLY A 19 -36.90 14.52 27.27
N ALA A 20 -35.72 14.21 27.81
CA ALA A 20 -34.48 14.42 27.10
C ALA A 20 -34.48 13.51 25.87
N ALA A 21 -34.87 14.06 24.73
CA ALA A 21 -34.70 13.42 23.44
C ALA A 21 -33.20 13.28 23.19
N LEU A 22 -32.65 12.12 23.55
CA LEU A 22 -31.33 11.68 23.12
C LEU A 22 -31.43 11.48 21.60
N CYS A 23 -31.15 12.54 20.85
CA CYS A 23 -30.99 12.46 19.41
C CYS A 23 -29.76 11.60 19.16
N VAL A 24 -29.98 10.30 18.91
CA VAL A 24 -28.96 9.42 18.35
C VAL A 24 -28.61 10.02 17.00
N ILE A 25 -27.51 10.75 16.94
CA ILE A 25 -26.91 11.15 15.68
C ILE A 25 -26.42 9.85 15.05
N VAL A 26 -27.29 9.21 14.27
CA VAL A 26 -26.85 8.23 13.28
C VAL A 26 -25.92 9.02 12.39
N GLY A 27 -24.62 8.74 12.50
CA GLY A 27 -23.59 9.40 11.71
C GLY A 27 -23.93 9.22 10.24
N ALA A 28 -24.55 10.24 9.64
CA ALA A 28 -24.70 10.31 8.20
C ALA A 28 -23.27 10.25 7.66
N ALA A 29 -22.95 9.20 6.91
CA ALA A 29 -21.71 9.14 6.17
C ALA A 29 -21.69 10.36 5.25
N THR A 30 -20.97 11.41 5.66
CA THR A 30 -20.88 12.64 4.89
C THR A 30 -20.27 12.26 3.55
N ALA A 31 -21.05 12.37 2.48
CA ALA A 31 -20.55 12.11 1.14
C ALA A 31 -19.25 12.91 0.94
N PRO A 32 -18.18 12.29 0.40
CA PRO A 32 -16.90 12.97 0.26
C PRO A 32 -17.11 14.26 -0.54
N PRO A 33 -16.40 15.35 -0.21
CA PRO A 33 -16.55 16.62 -0.92
C PRO A 33 -16.31 16.40 -2.42
N VAL A 34 -17.11 17.04 -3.27
CA VAL A 34 -17.15 16.81 -4.74
C VAL A 34 -15.76 16.80 -5.38
N ARG A 35 -14.86 17.69 -4.95
CA ARG A 35 -13.47 17.73 -5.42
C ARG A 35 -12.67 16.45 -5.09
N ALA A 36 -12.79 15.93 -3.86
CA ALA A 36 -12.12 14.70 -3.46
C ALA A 36 -12.61 13.52 -4.30
N TYR A 37 -13.90 13.48 -4.62
CA TYR A 37 -14.51 12.48 -5.50
C TYR A 37 -14.04 12.58 -6.96
N LEU A 38 -13.92 13.79 -7.52
CA LEU A 38 -13.37 13.99 -8.87
C LEU A 38 -11.91 13.52 -8.95
N ASP A 39 -11.11 13.84 -7.93
CA ASP A 39 -9.73 13.36 -7.83
C ASP A 39 -9.68 11.83 -7.69
N ALA A 40 -10.64 11.23 -6.98
CA ALA A 40 -10.75 9.79 -6.82
C ALA A 40 -11.09 9.09 -8.14
N ARG A 41 -12.05 9.62 -8.91
CA ARG A 41 -12.41 9.11 -10.23
C ARG A 41 -11.26 9.25 -11.22
N ALA A 42 -10.51 10.35 -11.16
CA ALA A 42 -9.31 10.53 -11.97
C ALA A 42 -8.22 9.50 -11.62
N ALA A 43 -7.98 9.26 -10.32
CA ALA A 43 -7.06 8.22 -9.86
C ALA A 43 -7.47 6.82 -10.34
N TYR A 44 -8.76 6.48 -10.24
CA TYR A 44 -9.31 5.25 -10.77
C TYR A 44 -9.13 5.11 -12.29
N GLY A 45 -9.41 6.18 -13.05
CA GLY A 45 -9.20 6.20 -14.50
C GLY A 45 -7.73 5.99 -14.90
N MET A 46 -6.79 6.53 -14.12
CA MET A 46 -5.36 6.23 -14.30
C MET A 46 -5.04 4.77 -13.94
N ALA A 47 -5.62 4.22 -12.87
CA ALA A 47 -5.41 2.84 -12.46
C ALA A 47 -5.81 1.85 -13.58
N LEU A 48 -6.94 2.11 -14.25
CA LEU A 48 -7.41 1.29 -15.37
C LEU A 48 -6.40 1.20 -16.51
N ARG A 49 -5.63 2.26 -16.77
CA ARG A 49 -4.59 2.26 -17.82
C ARG A 49 -3.43 1.31 -17.50
N TYR A 50 -3.22 0.98 -16.23
CA TYR A 50 -2.21 0.02 -15.80
C TYR A 50 -2.81 -1.38 -15.62
N HIS A 51 -4.06 -1.50 -15.20
CA HIS A 51 -4.77 -2.77 -15.11
C HIS A 51 -5.01 -3.38 -16.51
N GLN A 52 -5.52 -2.57 -17.43
CA GLN A 52 -5.85 -2.96 -18.81
C GLN A 52 -5.39 -1.85 -19.77
N PRO A 53 -4.10 -1.84 -20.14
CA PRO A 53 -3.57 -0.84 -21.06
C PRO A 53 -4.20 -0.98 -22.45
N MET A 54 -4.58 0.15 -23.03
CA MET A 54 -5.02 0.21 -24.43
C MET A 54 -3.82 -0.08 -25.36
N GLY A 55 -4.01 -0.91 -26.37
CA GLY A 55 -2.99 -1.17 -27.39
C GLY A 55 -1.94 -2.24 -27.04
N GLY A 56 -2.24 -3.16 -26.11
CA GLY A 56 -1.40 -4.34 -25.87
C GLY A 56 -0.14 -4.10 -25.02
N GLY A 57 -0.07 -2.96 -24.30
CA GLY A 57 1.00 -2.73 -23.33
C GLY A 57 1.00 -3.78 -22.20
N ALA A 58 2.13 -3.91 -21.49
CA ALA A 58 2.20 -4.79 -20.33
C ALA A 58 1.35 -4.24 -19.17
N GLN A 59 0.61 -5.12 -18.50
CA GLN A 59 -0.16 -4.78 -17.30
C GLN A 59 0.78 -4.44 -16.15
N ASP A 60 0.36 -3.54 -15.26
CA ASP A 60 1.09 -3.19 -14.05
C ASP A 60 0.09 -3.11 -12.89
N TYR A 61 -0.25 -4.30 -12.38
CA TYR A 61 -1.24 -4.45 -11.31
C TYR A 61 -0.80 -3.81 -10.00
N MET A 62 0.50 -3.71 -9.72
CA MET A 62 0.98 -3.04 -8.51
C MET A 62 0.73 -1.53 -8.58
N ARG A 63 0.97 -0.94 -9.75
CA ARG A 63 0.66 0.47 -9.98
C ARG A 63 -0.83 0.74 -10.06
N ALA A 64 -1.60 -0.17 -10.64
CA ALA A 64 -3.06 -0.14 -10.56
C ALA A 64 -3.53 -0.19 -9.11
N MET A 65 -3.02 -1.12 -8.30
CA MET A 65 -3.31 -1.26 -6.86
C MET A 65 -3.03 0.05 -6.11
N MET A 66 -1.87 0.68 -6.31
CA MET A 66 -1.55 1.98 -5.69
C MET A 66 -2.59 3.06 -6.03
N LEU A 67 -3.00 3.15 -7.30
CA LEU A 67 -3.95 4.15 -7.75
C LEU A 67 -5.39 3.84 -7.32
N TYR A 68 -5.77 2.57 -7.26
CA TYR A 68 -7.03 2.16 -6.66
C TYR A 68 -7.05 2.47 -5.17
N CYS A 69 -5.97 2.17 -4.44
CA CYS A 69 -5.86 2.50 -3.03
C CYS A 69 -5.95 4.00 -2.75
N ARG A 70 -5.35 4.83 -3.62
CA ARG A 70 -5.56 6.28 -3.60
C ARG A 70 -7.03 6.64 -3.81
N SER A 71 -7.68 6.09 -4.83
CA SER A 71 -9.08 6.37 -5.15
C SER A 71 -10.04 5.92 -4.03
N ASP A 72 -9.78 4.75 -3.45
CA ASP A 72 -10.52 4.18 -2.33
C ASP A 72 -10.36 5.02 -1.05
N SER A 73 -9.19 5.61 -0.82
CA SER A 73 -8.96 6.49 0.35
C SER A 73 -9.90 7.70 0.38
N ASP A 74 -10.52 8.04 -0.76
CA ASP A 74 -11.51 9.10 -0.91
C ASP A 74 -12.95 8.60 -1.03
N GLY A 75 -13.17 7.30 -0.80
CA GLY A 75 -14.51 6.69 -0.78
C GLY A 75 -15.05 6.28 -2.15
N TYR A 76 -14.21 6.10 -3.17
CA TYR A 76 -14.68 5.67 -4.50
C TYR A 76 -14.94 4.16 -4.55
N GLY A 77 -16.20 3.75 -4.40
CA GLY A 77 -16.61 2.33 -4.38
C GLY A 77 -16.07 1.44 -5.50
N PRO A 78 -16.04 1.89 -6.78
CA PRO A 78 -15.45 1.09 -7.87
C PRO A 78 -13.97 0.76 -7.66
N ALA A 79 -13.21 1.59 -6.94
CA ALA A 79 -11.82 1.29 -6.62
C ALA A 79 -11.70 0.15 -5.60
N ALA A 80 -12.51 0.16 -4.55
CA ALA A 80 -12.59 -0.94 -3.59
C ALA A 80 -12.94 -2.27 -4.29
N TYR A 81 -13.89 -2.22 -5.22
CA TYR A 81 -14.28 -3.38 -6.03
C TYR A 81 -13.12 -3.89 -6.89
N ALA A 82 -12.43 -2.99 -7.60
CA ALA A 82 -11.28 -3.35 -8.42
C ALA A 82 -10.16 -3.98 -7.59
N ILE A 83 -9.88 -3.48 -6.38
CA ILE A 83 -8.91 -4.11 -5.46
C ILE A 83 -9.37 -5.53 -5.09
N GLY A 84 -10.67 -5.71 -4.82
CA GLY A 84 -11.25 -7.04 -4.58
C GLY A 84 -11.00 -8.01 -5.73
N LEU A 85 -11.17 -7.55 -6.98
CA LEU A 85 -10.87 -8.35 -8.18
C LEU A 85 -9.39 -8.72 -8.29
N LEU A 86 -8.47 -7.81 -7.94
CA LEU A 86 -7.04 -8.10 -7.95
C LEU A 86 -6.71 -9.26 -7.01
N TYR A 87 -7.26 -9.26 -5.79
CA TYR A 87 -7.09 -10.35 -4.84
C TYR A 87 -7.81 -11.64 -5.25
N ALA A 88 -9.01 -11.54 -5.84
CA ALA A 88 -9.77 -12.70 -6.29
C ALA A 88 -9.09 -13.43 -7.47
N GLY A 89 -8.56 -12.67 -8.42
CA GLY A 89 -7.85 -13.19 -9.60
C GLY A 89 -6.38 -13.52 -9.35
N GLY A 90 -5.80 -13.03 -8.25
CA GLY A 90 -4.35 -13.14 -8.03
C GLY A 90 -3.54 -12.27 -9.00
N HIS A 91 -4.06 -11.08 -9.32
CA HIS A 91 -3.41 -10.13 -10.22
C HIS A 91 -2.55 -9.15 -9.43
N GLY A 92 -1.22 -9.22 -9.60
CA GLY A 92 -0.28 -8.38 -8.86
C GLY A 92 0.03 -8.86 -7.44
N VAL A 93 -0.76 -9.80 -6.93
CA VAL A 93 -0.71 -10.41 -5.60
C VAL A 93 -1.12 -11.87 -5.72
N ARG A 94 -0.73 -12.75 -4.80
CA ARG A 94 -1.30 -14.10 -4.74
C ARG A 94 -2.81 -14.02 -4.45
N ARG A 95 -3.57 -14.95 -5.04
CA ARG A 95 -5.01 -15.06 -4.83
C ARG A 95 -5.35 -15.21 -3.34
N ASP A 96 -6.22 -14.35 -2.83
CA ASP A 96 -6.72 -14.36 -1.45
C ASP A 96 -8.21 -14.01 -1.42
N ASP A 97 -9.06 -15.05 -1.45
CA ASP A 97 -10.53 -14.91 -1.44
C ASP A 97 -11.03 -14.14 -0.20
N ALA A 98 -10.36 -14.27 0.96
CA ALA A 98 -10.80 -13.62 2.19
C ALA A 98 -10.53 -12.11 2.16
N ARG A 99 -9.39 -11.67 1.62
CA ARG A 99 -9.13 -10.25 1.34
C ARG A 99 -10.04 -9.74 0.24
N ALA A 100 -10.26 -10.50 -0.82
CA ALA A 100 -11.19 -10.12 -1.89
C ALA A 100 -12.59 -9.84 -1.32
N ALA A 101 -13.13 -10.74 -0.51
CA ALA A 101 -14.42 -10.56 0.16
C ALA A 101 -14.43 -9.34 1.11
N ALA A 102 -13.32 -9.04 1.80
CA ALA A 102 -13.23 -7.83 2.61
C ALA A 102 -13.36 -6.55 1.76
N TRP A 103 -12.70 -6.52 0.61
CA TRP A 103 -12.76 -5.41 -0.34
C TRP A 103 -14.13 -5.28 -1.01
N PHE A 104 -14.79 -6.38 -1.35
CA PHE A 104 -16.17 -6.34 -1.86
C PHE A 104 -17.17 -5.84 -0.82
N ARG A 105 -17.03 -6.21 0.46
CA ARG A 105 -17.85 -5.63 1.54
C ARG A 105 -17.63 -4.12 1.65
N ARG A 106 -16.38 -3.65 1.52
CA ARG A 106 -16.05 -2.22 1.50
C ARG A 106 -16.67 -1.52 0.29
N ALA A 107 -16.61 -2.12 -0.90
CA ALA A 107 -17.23 -1.59 -2.10
C ALA A 107 -18.75 -1.42 -1.95
N LEU A 108 -19.43 -2.41 -1.36
CA LEU A 108 -20.86 -2.30 -1.03
C LEU A 108 -21.16 -1.17 -0.05
N ALA A 109 -20.35 -1.04 1.00
CA ALA A 109 -20.50 0.04 1.98
C ALA A 109 -20.31 1.44 1.35
N LEU A 110 -19.53 1.52 0.26
CA LEU A 110 -19.33 2.72 -0.56
C LEU A 110 -20.35 2.85 -1.72
N GLY A 111 -21.38 2.01 -1.77
CA GLY A 111 -22.49 2.10 -2.73
C GLY A 111 -22.28 1.38 -4.07
N HIS A 112 -21.22 0.58 -4.24
CA HIS A 112 -21.01 -0.20 -5.46
C HIS A 112 -21.75 -1.55 -5.40
N GLY A 113 -23.00 -1.58 -5.87
CA GLY A 113 -23.94 -2.69 -5.70
C GLY A 113 -23.49 -4.02 -6.35
N GLU A 114 -22.73 -3.98 -7.45
CA GLU A 114 -22.24 -5.16 -8.16
C GLU A 114 -21.36 -6.05 -7.28
N ALA A 115 -20.75 -5.49 -6.23
CA ALA A 115 -19.95 -6.22 -5.26
C ALA A 115 -20.75 -7.29 -4.48
N ARG A 116 -22.09 -7.23 -4.47
CA ARG A 116 -22.94 -8.22 -3.78
C ARG A 116 -22.77 -9.62 -4.36
N GLY A 117 -22.85 -9.76 -5.69
CA GLY A 117 -22.69 -11.06 -6.34
C GLY A 117 -21.30 -11.66 -6.14
N MET A 118 -20.27 -10.82 -5.97
CA MET A 118 -18.93 -11.30 -5.66
C MET A 118 -18.82 -11.86 -4.24
N LEU A 119 -19.63 -11.40 -3.28
CA LEU A 119 -19.63 -11.97 -1.94
C LEU A 119 -20.21 -13.38 -1.92
N ASP A 120 -21.16 -13.70 -2.79
CA ASP A 120 -21.72 -15.06 -2.89
C ASP A 120 -20.65 -16.08 -3.33
N ILE A 121 -19.65 -15.63 -4.09
CA ILE A 121 -18.55 -16.47 -4.60
C ILE A 121 -17.39 -16.54 -3.61
N TYR A 122 -16.97 -15.40 -3.06
CA TYR A 122 -15.69 -15.29 -2.34
C TYR A 122 -15.84 -15.22 -0.81
N ALA A 123 -17.01 -14.86 -0.28
CA ALA A 123 -17.19 -14.80 1.16
C ALA A 123 -17.30 -16.22 1.75
N ARG A 124 -16.44 -16.53 2.72
CA ARG A 124 -16.54 -17.77 3.51
C ARG A 124 -16.81 -17.46 4.98
N PRO A 125 -17.72 -18.19 5.64
CA PRO A 125 -17.93 -18.07 7.08
C PRO A 125 -16.62 -18.27 7.86
N GLY A 126 -16.43 -17.48 8.93
CA GLY A 126 -15.28 -17.62 9.83
C GLY A 126 -13.91 -17.13 9.30
N ARG A 127 -13.80 -16.67 8.04
CA ARG A 127 -12.57 -16.06 7.50
C ARG A 127 -12.77 -14.57 7.24
N THR A 128 -12.38 -13.74 8.20
CA THR A 128 -12.48 -12.27 8.09
C THR A 128 -11.10 -11.63 8.01
N ARG A 129 -10.83 -10.92 6.90
CA ARG A 129 -9.69 -10.02 6.73
C ARG A 129 -10.19 -8.57 6.68
N ALA A 130 -9.31 -7.60 6.93
CA ALA A 130 -9.64 -6.19 6.76
C ALA A 130 -9.28 -5.71 5.34
N ALA A 131 -10.13 -4.87 4.75
CA ALA A 131 -9.82 -4.14 3.53
C ALA A 131 -8.87 -2.98 3.87
N ARG A 132 -7.56 -3.21 3.72
CA ARG A 132 -6.53 -2.22 4.00
C ARG A 132 -5.56 -2.14 2.83
N CYS A 133 -5.30 -0.91 2.40
CA CYS A 133 -4.25 -0.66 1.43
C CYS A 133 -2.87 -0.95 2.05
N PRO A 134 -1.97 -1.61 1.31
CA PRO A 134 -0.60 -1.81 1.76
C PRO A 134 0.07 -0.47 2.12
N ASN A 135 0.84 -0.44 3.21
CA ASN A 135 1.78 0.64 3.59
C ASN A 135 1.26 2.08 3.57
N GLY A 136 -0.03 2.29 3.85
CA GLY A 136 -0.58 3.64 3.84
C GLY A 136 -0.54 4.28 2.45
N TRP A 137 -0.61 3.49 1.37
CA TRP A 137 -0.75 3.93 -0.01
C TRP A 137 -2.07 4.66 -0.24
N GLY A 138 -2.24 5.82 0.39
CA GLY A 138 -3.29 6.80 0.15
C GLY A 138 -2.67 8.12 -0.28
N ARG A 139 -3.49 9.14 -0.52
CA ARG A 139 -2.96 10.49 -0.78
C ARG A 139 -2.12 11.00 0.40
N GLY A 140 -0.94 11.54 0.10
CA GLY A 140 -0.14 12.30 1.07
C GLY A 140 0.67 11.46 2.06
N ALA A 141 0.88 10.17 1.81
CA ALA A 141 1.69 9.32 2.69
C ALA A 141 3.10 9.91 2.89
N THR A 142 3.43 10.22 4.14
CA THR A 142 4.75 10.69 4.58
C THR A 142 5.81 9.60 4.38
N ALA A 143 7.10 9.98 4.35
CA ALA A 143 8.20 9.03 4.29
C ALA A 143 8.13 8.00 5.45
N ALA A 144 7.78 8.45 6.65
CA ALA A 144 7.61 7.59 7.82
C ALA A 144 6.48 6.56 7.65
N GLN A 145 5.37 6.94 7.00
CA GLN A 145 4.28 6.00 6.70
C GLN A 145 4.69 4.98 5.63
N LYS A 146 5.40 5.42 4.58
CA LYS A 146 5.89 4.52 3.52
C LYS A 146 6.89 3.50 4.05
N LEU A 147 7.70 3.87 5.04
CA LEU A 147 8.66 2.99 5.72
C LEU A 147 8.04 2.15 6.83
N ARG A 148 6.74 2.32 7.14
CA ARG A 148 6.06 1.58 8.20
C ARG A 148 5.74 0.15 7.74
N ALA A 149 6.72 -0.73 7.85
CA ALA A 149 6.56 -2.15 7.59
C ALA A 149 5.69 -2.86 8.63
N PRO A 150 5.02 -3.97 8.24
CA PRO A 150 4.50 -4.95 9.20
C PRO A 150 5.58 -5.33 10.21
N ALA A 151 5.18 -5.59 11.46
CA ALA A 151 6.14 -5.79 12.55
C ALA A 151 7.08 -6.97 12.28
N GLU A 152 6.55 -8.05 11.70
CA GLU A 152 7.28 -9.26 11.34
C GLU A 152 8.32 -9.00 10.25
N ILE A 153 7.94 -8.22 9.22
CA ILE A 153 8.87 -7.85 8.14
C ILE A 153 9.96 -6.91 8.65
N ARG A 154 9.59 -5.93 9.50
CA ARG A 154 10.58 -5.03 10.11
C ARG A 154 11.59 -5.81 10.94
N ALA A 155 11.12 -6.71 11.80
CA ALA A 155 11.99 -7.53 12.63
C ALA A 155 12.96 -8.37 11.79
N LEU A 156 12.47 -9.02 10.72
CA LEU A 156 13.33 -9.77 9.80
C LEU A 156 14.39 -8.91 9.14
N VAL A 157 14.06 -7.69 8.71
CA VAL A 157 15.04 -6.78 8.09
C VAL A 157 16.07 -6.30 9.11
N GLU A 158 15.63 -5.92 10.31
CA GLU A 158 16.52 -5.50 11.41
C GLU A 158 17.47 -6.63 11.84
N GLU A 159 17.00 -7.87 11.83
CA GLU A 159 17.81 -9.05 12.16
C GLU A 159 18.82 -9.40 11.05
N LEU A 160 18.37 -9.44 9.80
CA LEU A 160 19.16 -10.03 8.71
C LEU A 160 20.11 -9.03 8.05
N ALA A 161 19.71 -7.75 7.88
CA ALA A 161 20.47 -6.76 7.12
C ALA A 161 21.92 -6.54 7.62
N PRO A 162 22.19 -6.52 8.94
CA PRO A 162 23.57 -6.41 9.45
C PRO A 162 24.49 -7.53 8.96
N GLY A 163 23.99 -8.75 8.78
CA GLY A 163 24.78 -9.88 8.25
C GLY A 163 25.21 -9.71 6.79
N PHE A 164 24.52 -8.83 6.05
CA PHE A 164 24.89 -8.42 4.70
C PHE A 164 25.64 -7.08 4.67
N ALA A 165 25.99 -6.53 5.85
CA ALA A 165 26.53 -5.19 6.01
C ALA A 165 25.64 -4.10 5.36
N LEU A 166 24.31 -4.27 5.42
CA LEU A 166 23.32 -3.34 4.86
C LEU A 166 22.65 -2.50 5.96
N ASP A 167 22.39 -1.23 5.68
CA ASP A 167 21.51 -0.38 6.49
C ASP A 167 20.06 -0.89 6.35
N PRO A 168 19.41 -1.30 7.45
CA PRO A 168 18.00 -1.72 7.45
C PRO A 168 17.07 -0.71 6.79
N LYS A 169 17.36 0.60 6.90
CA LYS A 169 16.55 1.66 6.30
C LYS A 169 16.60 1.64 4.78
N LEU A 170 17.74 1.33 4.17
CA LEU A 170 17.86 1.17 2.71
C LEU A 170 17.01 -0.01 2.24
N VAL A 171 17.12 -1.14 2.94
CA VAL A 171 16.35 -2.36 2.63
C VAL A 171 14.84 -2.11 2.75
N LEU A 172 14.40 -1.46 3.84
CA LEU A 172 12.99 -1.08 4.02
C LEU A 172 12.52 -0.09 2.94
N ALA A 173 13.34 0.88 2.56
CA ALA A 173 13.02 1.83 1.50
C ALA A 173 12.81 1.11 0.16
N MET A 174 13.69 0.17 -0.19
CA MET A 174 13.55 -0.66 -1.38
C MET A 174 12.25 -1.47 -1.35
N ILE A 175 12.01 -2.26 -0.30
CA ILE A 175 10.80 -3.11 -0.21
C ILE A 175 9.52 -2.26 -0.28
N SER A 176 9.53 -1.05 0.30
CA SER A 176 8.38 -0.15 0.25
C SER A 176 8.01 0.28 -1.18
N VAL A 177 9.01 0.40 -2.07
CA VAL A 177 8.85 0.78 -3.48
C VAL A 177 8.61 -0.44 -4.36
N GLU A 178 9.27 -1.56 -4.08
CA GLU A 178 9.17 -2.81 -4.84
C GLU A 178 7.80 -3.48 -4.67
N SER A 179 7.36 -3.70 -3.43
CA SER A 179 6.21 -4.58 -3.15
C SER A 179 5.18 -3.99 -2.21
N ALA A 180 5.44 -2.84 -1.60
CA ALA A 180 4.65 -2.37 -0.46
C ALA A 180 4.70 -3.31 0.75
N PHE A 181 5.85 -3.93 1.04
CA PHE A 181 5.95 -4.97 2.06
C PHE A 181 4.95 -6.13 1.84
N GLN A 182 4.47 -6.34 0.60
CA GLN A 182 3.62 -7.49 0.25
C GLN A 182 4.51 -8.65 -0.16
N ALA A 183 4.68 -9.62 0.74
CA ALA A 183 5.46 -10.83 0.48
C ALA A 183 4.91 -11.69 -0.67
N GLU A 184 3.67 -11.44 -1.08
CA GLU A 184 2.99 -12.18 -2.15
C GLU A 184 2.89 -11.38 -3.47
N ALA A 185 3.62 -10.27 -3.58
CA ALA A 185 3.62 -9.42 -4.77
C ALA A 185 4.19 -10.13 -6.00
N ILE A 186 3.57 -9.90 -7.16
CA ILE A 186 4.01 -10.43 -8.46
C ILE A 186 3.91 -9.30 -9.50
N SER A 187 5.01 -8.95 -10.18
CA SER A 187 4.98 -7.99 -11.30
C SER A 187 4.67 -8.66 -12.64
N SER A 188 4.42 -7.86 -13.68
CA SER A 188 4.29 -8.36 -15.06
C SER A 188 5.58 -8.86 -15.65
N ALA A 189 6.73 -8.39 -15.17
CA ALA A 189 8.04 -8.96 -15.46
C ALA A 189 8.33 -10.25 -14.65
N ASN A 190 7.32 -10.78 -13.96
CA ASN A 190 7.41 -11.95 -13.11
C ASN A 190 8.40 -11.80 -11.94
N ALA A 191 8.62 -10.56 -11.49
CA ALA A 191 9.34 -10.26 -10.27
C ALA A 191 8.46 -10.59 -9.06
N ARG A 192 9.03 -11.21 -8.01
CA ARG A 192 8.23 -11.82 -6.93
C ARG A 192 8.73 -11.48 -5.53
N GLY A 193 7.78 -11.40 -4.61
CA GLY A 193 8.04 -11.23 -3.18
C GLY A 193 8.41 -9.80 -2.77
N LEU A 194 8.92 -9.68 -1.54
CA LEU A 194 9.19 -8.40 -0.88
C LEU A 194 10.15 -7.51 -1.69
N MET A 195 11.24 -8.08 -2.17
CA MET A 195 12.29 -7.37 -2.91
C MET A 195 12.17 -7.57 -4.43
N GLN A 196 11.01 -8.03 -4.92
CA GLN A 196 10.68 -8.21 -6.34
C GLN A 196 11.83 -8.84 -7.15
N LEU A 197 12.22 -10.07 -6.77
CA LEU A 197 13.25 -10.80 -7.49
C LEU A 197 12.64 -11.48 -8.72
N ILE A 198 13.24 -11.25 -9.89
CA ILE A 198 12.96 -12.06 -11.08
C ILE A 198 13.56 -13.46 -10.91
N PRO A 199 13.04 -14.50 -11.61
CA PRO A 199 13.45 -15.89 -11.39
C PRO A 199 14.95 -16.15 -11.56
N ALA A 200 15.59 -15.51 -12.54
CA ALA A 200 17.02 -15.64 -12.77
C ALA A 200 17.84 -15.10 -11.58
N THR A 201 17.45 -13.94 -11.04
CA THR A 201 18.09 -13.33 -9.86
C THR A 201 17.86 -14.17 -8.61
N ALA A 202 16.63 -14.62 -8.37
CA ALA A 202 16.30 -15.51 -7.25
C ALA A 202 17.17 -16.78 -7.26
N THR A 203 17.34 -17.39 -8.43
CA THR A 203 18.21 -18.57 -8.62
C THR A 203 19.68 -18.23 -8.34
N ARG A 204 20.18 -17.13 -8.92
CA ARG A 204 21.57 -16.67 -8.77
C ARG A 204 21.95 -16.42 -7.31
N PHE A 205 20.99 -15.96 -6.49
CA PHE A 205 21.21 -15.63 -5.08
C PHE A 205 20.57 -16.62 -4.10
N GLY A 206 20.28 -17.85 -4.57
CA GLY A 206 19.97 -18.99 -3.69
C GLY A 206 18.59 -18.97 -3.02
N VAL A 207 17.62 -18.23 -3.56
CA VAL A 207 16.24 -18.18 -3.02
C VAL A 207 15.50 -19.46 -3.44
N ARG A 208 14.98 -20.20 -2.46
CA ARG A 208 14.22 -21.44 -2.66
C ARG A 208 12.73 -21.18 -2.75
N ASP A 209 12.19 -20.33 -1.87
CA ASP A 209 10.82 -19.86 -1.91
C ASP A 209 10.78 -18.32 -1.98
N VAL A 210 10.44 -17.80 -3.16
CA VAL A 210 10.36 -16.36 -3.42
C VAL A 210 9.22 -15.66 -2.67
N PHE A 211 8.25 -16.39 -2.13
CA PHE A 211 7.16 -15.85 -1.34
C PHE A 211 7.37 -16.03 0.17
N ASP A 212 8.36 -16.81 0.60
CA ASP A 212 8.83 -16.81 1.98
C ASP A 212 9.55 -15.48 2.27
N PRO A 213 9.09 -14.68 3.25
CA PRO A 213 9.69 -13.39 3.55
C PRO A 213 11.19 -13.46 3.84
N ALA A 214 11.64 -14.45 4.62
CA ALA A 214 13.02 -14.50 5.07
C ALA A 214 13.96 -14.96 3.93
N ASP A 215 13.54 -15.91 3.10
CA ASP A 215 14.30 -16.39 1.95
C ASP A 215 14.40 -15.31 0.85
N ASN A 216 13.27 -14.64 0.54
CA ASN A 216 13.26 -13.52 -0.41
C ASN A 216 14.16 -12.36 0.04
N LEU A 217 14.11 -12.01 1.33
CA LEU A 217 14.98 -10.98 1.91
C LEU A 217 16.46 -11.36 1.79
N ARG A 218 16.84 -12.59 2.18
CA ARG A 218 18.25 -13.03 2.09
C ARG A 218 18.79 -12.93 0.67
N GLY A 219 18.05 -13.42 -0.32
CA GLY A 219 18.49 -13.32 -1.72
C GLY A 219 18.54 -11.88 -2.24
N GLY A 220 17.54 -11.05 -1.92
CA GLY A 220 17.49 -9.66 -2.36
C GLY A 220 18.57 -8.79 -1.71
N MET A 221 18.87 -9.02 -0.43
CA MET A 221 19.97 -8.36 0.27
C MET A 221 21.34 -8.84 -0.25
N ALA A 222 21.50 -10.12 -0.55
CA ALA A 222 22.71 -10.63 -1.20
C ALA A 222 22.93 -9.95 -2.57
N TYR A 223 21.85 -9.81 -3.36
CA TYR A 223 21.93 -9.11 -4.64
C TYR A 223 22.26 -7.62 -4.49
N LEU A 224 21.60 -6.92 -3.56
CA LEU A 224 21.86 -5.51 -3.28
C LEU A 224 23.31 -5.29 -2.84
N GLN A 225 23.82 -6.12 -1.92
CA GLN A 225 25.21 -6.04 -1.48
C GLN A 225 26.18 -6.28 -2.64
N TRP A 226 25.90 -7.26 -3.50
CA TRP A 226 26.73 -7.51 -4.69
C TRP A 226 26.77 -6.29 -5.62
N LEU A 227 25.63 -5.61 -5.81
CA LEU A 227 25.56 -4.37 -6.59
C LEU A 227 26.30 -3.22 -5.93
N LEU A 228 26.15 -3.03 -4.62
CA LEU A 228 26.89 -2.00 -3.89
C LEU A 228 28.41 -2.21 -4.03
N ARG A 229 28.90 -3.45 -3.94
CA ARG A 229 30.31 -3.77 -4.21
C ARG A 229 30.72 -3.44 -5.63
N ARG A 230 29.90 -3.84 -6.61
CA ARG A 230 30.15 -3.58 -8.04
C ARG A 230 30.25 -2.10 -8.37
N PHE A 231 29.49 -1.26 -7.67
CA PHE A 231 29.43 0.19 -7.90
C PHE A 231 30.11 0.98 -6.78
N GLU A 232 31.05 0.36 -6.06
CA GLU A 232 31.89 1.01 -5.06
C GLU A 232 31.09 1.85 -4.05
N GLY A 233 29.99 1.27 -3.56
CA GLY A 233 29.12 1.88 -2.56
C GLY A 233 28.18 2.95 -3.12
N ASN A 234 28.22 3.25 -4.43
CA ASN A 234 27.34 4.23 -5.04
C ASN A 234 25.89 3.73 -5.06
N VAL A 235 25.09 4.23 -4.11
CA VAL A 235 23.70 3.83 -3.90
C VAL A 235 22.85 4.12 -5.14
N THR A 236 23.12 5.22 -5.84
CA THR A 236 22.32 5.61 -7.02
C THR A 236 22.50 4.59 -8.14
N LEU A 237 23.74 4.16 -8.41
CA LEU A 237 24.04 3.16 -9.44
C LEU A 237 23.58 1.77 -9.03
N ALA A 238 23.76 1.39 -7.75
CA ALA A 238 23.26 0.13 -7.23
C ALA A 238 21.73 0.03 -7.37
N LEU A 239 20.97 1.07 -7.00
CA LEU A 239 19.52 1.10 -7.18
C LEU A 239 19.11 1.05 -8.66
N ALA A 240 19.81 1.78 -9.53
CA ALA A 240 19.54 1.74 -10.96
C ALA A 240 19.78 0.34 -11.55
N ALA A 241 20.85 -0.33 -11.12
CA ALA A 241 21.18 -1.68 -11.54
C ALA A 241 20.24 -2.73 -10.95
N TYR A 242 19.77 -2.53 -9.72
CA TYR A 242 18.77 -3.41 -9.11
C TYR A 242 17.48 -3.45 -9.96
N ASN A 243 17.03 -2.29 -10.43
CA ASN A 243 15.81 -2.17 -11.25
C ASN A 243 16.02 -2.49 -12.75
N ALA A 244 17.09 -2.00 -13.37
CA ALA A 244 17.30 -2.09 -14.83
C ALA A 244 18.31 -3.16 -15.26
N GLY A 245 18.96 -3.83 -14.30
CA GLY A 245 20.11 -4.70 -14.53
C GLY A 245 21.44 -3.96 -14.60
N GLU A 246 22.49 -4.60 -14.10
CA GLU A 246 23.85 -4.07 -14.06
C GLU A 246 24.44 -3.81 -15.46
N GLY A 247 24.00 -4.59 -16.45
CA GLY A 247 24.42 -4.44 -17.84
C GLY A 247 23.90 -3.15 -18.47
N ALA A 248 22.67 -2.73 -18.12
CA ALA A 248 22.12 -1.46 -18.59
C ALA A 248 22.90 -0.28 -18.00
N VAL A 249 23.18 -0.30 -16.70
CA VAL A 249 23.99 0.75 -16.06
C VAL A 249 25.39 0.84 -16.68
N ALA A 250 26.04 -0.31 -16.93
CA ALA A 250 27.33 -0.34 -17.61
C ALA A 250 27.26 0.24 -19.02
N LYS A 251 26.24 -0.13 -19.81
CA LYS A 251 26.05 0.36 -21.19
C LYS A 251 25.87 1.88 -21.25
N TYR A 252 25.17 2.48 -20.29
CA TYR A 252 24.90 3.91 -20.25
C TYR A 252 25.94 4.72 -19.46
N GLY A 253 26.89 4.07 -18.76
CA GLY A 253 27.85 4.74 -17.89
C GLY A 253 27.20 5.47 -16.71
N GLY A 254 26.01 5.05 -16.28
CA GLY A 254 25.21 5.77 -15.29
C GLY A 254 23.76 5.28 -15.23
N VAL A 255 22.88 6.06 -14.60
CA VAL A 255 21.44 5.74 -14.53
C VAL A 255 20.85 5.74 -15.94
N PRO A 256 20.34 4.59 -16.45
CA PRO A 256 19.77 4.51 -17.80
C PRO A 256 18.64 5.53 -18.00
N PRO A 257 18.40 6.02 -19.24
CA PRO A 257 17.33 6.96 -19.55
C PRO A 257 15.93 6.32 -19.56
N TYR A 258 15.72 5.28 -18.76
CA TYR A 258 14.44 4.62 -18.59
C TYR A 258 13.61 5.39 -17.56
N LYS A 259 12.41 5.83 -17.96
CA LYS A 259 11.50 6.59 -17.09
C LYS A 259 11.19 5.84 -15.79
N GLU A 260 11.03 4.52 -15.88
CA GLU A 260 10.79 3.65 -14.74
C GLU A 260 11.98 3.66 -13.76
N THR A 261 13.18 3.39 -14.25
CA THR A 261 14.40 3.35 -13.44
C THR A 261 14.72 4.68 -12.77
N ARG A 262 14.60 5.80 -13.50
CA ARG A 262 14.78 7.13 -12.91
C ARG A 262 13.78 7.39 -11.80
N GLY A 263 12.51 7.04 -12.02
CA GLY A 263 11.45 7.17 -11.01
C GLY A 263 11.65 6.23 -9.82
N TYR A 264 12.17 5.03 -10.04
CA TYR A 264 12.52 4.08 -8.99
C TYR A 264 13.61 4.63 -8.07
N VAL A 265 14.72 5.09 -8.66
CA VAL A 265 15.83 5.72 -7.94
C VAL A 265 15.33 6.94 -7.17
N GLU A 266 14.56 7.83 -7.79
CA GLU A 266 14.04 9.03 -7.14
C GLU A 266 13.18 8.71 -5.90
N LYS A 267 12.24 7.76 -6.03
CA LYS A 267 11.37 7.35 -4.92
C LYS A 267 12.16 6.84 -3.72
N ILE A 268 13.18 6.02 -3.95
CA ILE A 268 14.00 5.47 -2.86
C ILE A 268 14.87 6.55 -2.26
N ARG A 269 15.43 7.47 -3.06
CA ARG A 269 16.21 8.62 -2.59
C ARG A 269 15.41 9.57 -1.70
N GLN A 270 14.09 9.66 -1.89
CA GLN A 270 13.19 10.39 -0.99
C GLN A 270 13.02 9.71 0.39
N LEU A 271 13.28 8.41 0.48
CA LEU A 271 13.18 7.61 1.70
C LEU A 271 14.54 7.37 2.36
N TYR A 272 15.62 7.39 1.57
CA TYR A 272 16.99 7.08 1.95
C TYR A 272 17.98 8.10 1.38
N ALA A 273 18.53 8.95 2.25
CA ALA A 273 19.29 10.14 1.85
C ALA A 273 20.77 9.87 1.54
N LEU A 274 21.39 8.81 2.08
CA LEU A 274 22.82 8.54 1.91
C LEU A 274 23.13 8.12 0.47
N ARG A 275 24.08 8.82 -0.16
CA ARG A 275 24.48 8.58 -1.57
C ARG A 275 25.51 7.46 -1.69
N GLU A 276 26.24 7.23 -0.63
CA GLU A 276 27.20 6.16 -0.47
C GLU A 276 26.75 5.25 0.67
N HIS A 277 27.12 3.98 0.58
CA HIS A 277 26.79 2.96 1.55
C HIS A 277 27.99 2.01 1.68
N PRO A 278 28.38 1.56 2.88
CA PRO A 278 29.43 0.55 3.07
C PRO A 278 29.15 -0.76 2.30
N TYR A 279 30.17 -1.51 1.86
CA TYR A 279 29.96 -2.68 0.99
C TYR A 279 30.97 -3.81 1.20
#